data_AF-A0A948CBD6-F1
#
_entry.id   AF-A0A948CBD6-F1
#
_cell.length_a   1.000
_cell.length_b   1.000
_cell.length_c   1.000
_cell.angle_alpha   90.00
_cell.angle_beta   90.00
_cell.angle_gamma   90.00
#
_symmetry.space_group_name_H-M   'P 1'
#
loop_
_entity.id
_entity.type
_entity.pdbx_description
1 polymer ?
#
loop_
_entity_poly.entity_id
_entity_poly.type
_entity_poly.pdbx_seq_one_letter_code
_entity_poly.pdbx_strand_id
1 'polypeptide(L)'
;MRLPLAIAVPLVLVASACSDPEPPGTPEAQPSASSGASSPTATSAPTPSSTPTPDPEPRRPRLGPSDVDLDTALDAVGVLAGEIGPRPGHTRAYFRAADYVERQLTDFGWTVARQRFPTPAGSFDGQPVAAGPSVNLIATRGDVRDGEPYVVVGAHLDTVPLSPGAEDNASGVATMLAIAEAAAGRRTRLPVVLVAFGSEEPRGPSDDDHHYGSRAYVASLSGAQRRSLEAMVSLDRVGVGGVVPVGTPAEPNALTDELQAVAEKIGVPTQIDPFQRSSDHWSFVRDGLPGARLGSTPYAGYHSPGDTPSVIDPSQLERTARLVAGWLR
;
A
#
# COMPACT_ATOMS: atom_id res chain seq x y z
N MET A 1 37.65 31.23 -32.38
CA MET A 1 38.84 30.40 -32.09
C MET A 1 38.49 28.94 -32.37
N ARG A 2 39.44 28.17 -32.88
CA ARG A 2 39.30 26.96 -33.73
C ARG A 2 38.48 25.79 -33.14
N LEU A 3 37.67 25.15 -33.99
CA LEU A 3 37.20 23.73 -33.93
C LEU A 3 38.37 22.80 -34.40
N PRO A 4 38.24 21.45 -34.45
CA PRO A 4 37.61 20.43 -33.58
C PRO A 4 38.57 19.24 -33.27
N LEU A 5 38.13 18.21 -32.53
CA LEU A 5 38.60 16.83 -32.81
C LEU A 5 37.51 15.80 -32.47
N ALA A 6 37.08 15.09 -33.52
CA ALA A 6 36.26 13.90 -33.47
C ALA A 6 37.16 12.66 -33.43
N ILE A 7 36.76 11.61 -32.71
CA ILE A 7 37.27 10.25 -32.91
C ILE A 7 36.06 9.32 -32.99
N ALA A 8 35.96 8.64 -34.12
CA ALA A 8 35.04 7.55 -34.43
C ALA A 8 35.75 6.19 -34.26
N VAL A 9 35.04 5.11 -34.64
CA VAL A 9 35.49 3.73 -35.00
C VAL A 9 35.14 2.65 -33.94
N PRO A 10 34.66 1.43 -34.30
CA PRO A 10 33.61 1.06 -35.25
C PRO A 10 32.67 -0.06 -34.72
N LEU A 11 31.70 -0.41 -35.59
CA LEU A 11 30.72 -1.49 -35.54
C LEU A 11 31.35 -2.89 -35.74
N VAL A 12 30.87 -3.92 -35.03
CA VAL A 12 30.90 -5.33 -35.50
C VAL A 12 29.56 -5.99 -35.20
N LEU A 13 28.84 -6.31 -36.28
CA LEU A 13 27.67 -7.18 -36.34
C LEU A 13 28.16 -8.59 -36.72
N VAL A 14 27.70 -9.64 -36.02
CA VAL A 14 27.71 -11.00 -36.56
C VAL A 14 26.33 -11.61 -36.33
N ALA A 15 25.61 -11.79 -37.43
CA ALA A 15 24.44 -12.66 -37.52
C ALA A 15 24.90 -14.03 -38.01
N SER A 16 24.33 -15.10 -37.45
CA SER A 16 24.24 -16.39 -38.12
C SER A 16 23.01 -17.12 -37.63
N ALA A 17 22.04 -17.26 -38.54
CA ALA A 17 20.97 -18.22 -38.49
C ALA A 17 21.49 -19.60 -38.93
N CYS A 18 20.85 -20.67 -38.47
CA CYS A 18 20.47 -21.82 -39.30
C CYS A 18 19.58 -22.79 -38.51
N SER A 19 18.55 -23.27 -39.19
CA SER A 19 17.41 -24.06 -38.73
C SER A 19 17.68 -25.57 -38.64
N ASP A 20 16.73 -26.30 -38.03
CA ASP A 20 16.60 -27.75 -37.86
C ASP A 20 16.72 -28.59 -39.17
N PRO A 21 16.88 -29.93 -39.09
CA PRO A 21 15.69 -30.80 -39.01
C PRO A 21 15.86 -32.17 -38.26
N GLU A 22 14.74 -32.68 -37.74
CA GLU A 22 14.44 -34.08 -37.38
C GLU A 22 14.50 -35.01 -38.62
N PRO A 23 14.73 -36.34 -38.48
CA PRO A 23 13.70 -37.34 -38.88
C PRO A 23 13.87 -38.74 -38.16
N PRO A 24 13.30 -39.88 -38.62
CA PRO A 24 12.05 -40.47 -38.10
C PRO A 24 12.11 -42.00 -37.75
N GLY A 25 11.00 -42.58 -37.26
CA GLY A 25 10.57 -43.94 -37.67
C GLY A 25 10.70 -45.15 -36.70
N THR A 26 9.54 -45.66 -36.25
CA THR A 26 9.17 -47.02 -35.74
C THR A 26 9.35 -48.14 -36.82
N PRO A 27 9.11 -49.49 -36.65
CA PRO A 27 8.26 -50.22 -35.67
C PRO A 27 8.68 -51.70 -35.28
N GLU A 28 7.73 -52.45 -34.67
CA GLU A 28 7.55 -53.93 -34.56
C GLU A 28 8.44 -54.76 -33.59
N ALA A 29 8.04 -55.92 -33.02
CA ALA A 29 6.79 -56.64 -32.73
C ALA A 29 7.13 -57.89 -31.86
N GLN A 30 6.11 -58.56 -31.31
CA GLN A 30 6.12 -59.67 -30.32
C GLN A 30 6.74 -61.02 -30.80
N PRO A 31 6.79 -62.05 -29.92
CA PRO A 31 5.86 -63.19 -30.07
C PRO A 31 5.23 -63.69 -28.73
N SER A 32 3.92 -64.02 -28.70
CA SER A 32 3.31 -65.39 -28.74
C SER A 32 3.31 -66.14 -27.39
N ALA A 33 2.28 -66.83 -26.87
CA ALA A 33 1.08 -67.45 -27.45
C ALA A 33 0.04 -67.84 -26.36
N SER A 34 -1.24 -68.03 -26.78
CA SER A 34 -2.19 -69.14 -26.47
C SER A 34 -2.46 -69.55 -25.00
N SER A 35 -3.66 -69.84 -24.47
CA SER A 35 -5.04 -70.05 -24.92
C SER A 35 -5.91 -70.17 -23.65
N GLY A 36 -7.25 -70.11 -23.78
CA GLY A 36 -8.15 -70.64 -22.75
C GLY A 36 -9.43 -69.84 -22.55
N ALA A 37 -10.51 -70.29 -23.18
CA ALA A 37 -11.86 -69.79 -22.94
C ALA A 37 -12.38 -70.22 -21.57
N SER A 38 -13.07 -69.32 -20.85
CA SER A 38 -14.22 -69.61 -19.96
C SER A 38 -14.74 -68.30 -19.35
N SER A 39 -15.97 -67.92 -19.67
CA SER A 39 -16.79 -67.04 -18.81
C SER A 39 -17.40 -67.93 -17.73
N PRO A 40 -17.42 -67.52 -16.44
CA PRO A 40 -18.61 -66.79 -15.99
C PRO A 40 -18.42 -65.83 -14.78
N THR A 41 -19.51 -65.09 -14.54
CA THR A 41 -19.93 -64.49 -13.25
C THR A 41 -19.42 -63.08 -12.93
N ALA A 42 -20.30 -62.10 -13.17
CA ALA A 42 -20.17 -60.74 -12.69
C ALA A 42 -20.17 -60.72 -11.16
N THR A 43 -19.03 -60.34 -10.57
CA THR A 43 -18.94 -59.91 -9.17
C THR A 43 -19.10 -58.40 -9.15
N SER A 44 -20.15 -57.90 -8.52
CA SER A 44 -20.37 -56.47 -8.32
C SER A 44 -19.21 -55.89 -7.51
N ALA A 45 -18.45 -54.98 -8.13
CA ALA A 45 -17.44 -54.19 -7.43
C ALA A 45 -18.11 -53.30 -6.37
N PRO A 46 -17.52 -53.14 -5.17
CA PRO A 46 -18.04 -52.19 -4.19
C PRO A 46 -17.94 -50.78 -4.77
N THR A 47 -19.06 -50.07 -4.72
CA THR A 47 -19.16 -48.68 -5.14
C THR A 47 -18.12 -47.86 -4.36
N PRO A 48 -17.28 -47.02 -5.00
CA PRO A 48 -16.40 -46.13 -4.25
C PRO A 48 -17.28 -45.19 -3.42
N SER A 49 -17.15 -45.27 -2.09
CA SER A 49 -17.70 -44.26 -1.19
C SER A 49 -17.11 -42.92 -1.58
N SER A 50 -17.95 -42.05 -2.15
CA SER A 50 -17.62 -40.64 -2.33
C SER A 50 -17.44 -40.03 -0.94
N THR A 51 -16.20 -39.80 -0.54
CA THR A 51 -15.89 -38.89 0.56
C THR A 51 -16.58 -37.56 0.23
N PRO A 52 -17.45 -37.01 1.08
CA PRO A 52 -18.04 -35.72 0.82
C PRO A 52 -16.90 -34.70 0.72
N THR A 53 -16.79 -34.03 -0.43
CA THR A 53 -15.97 -32.84 -0.58
C THR A 53 -16.34 -31.90 0.56
N PRO A 54 -15.38 -31.41 1.37
CA PRO A 54 -15.70 -30.45 2.42
C PRO A 54 -16.43 -29.28 1.77
N ASP A 55 -17.53 -28.84 2.39
CA ASP A 55 -18.25 -27.65 1.95
C ASP A 55 -17.23 -26.51 1.79
N PRO A 56 -17.26 -25.75 0.67
CA PRO A 56 -16.39 -24.61 0.53
C PRO A 56 -16.64 -23.68 1.71
N GLU A 57 -15.57 -23.29 2.41
CA GLU A 57 -15.69 -22.36 3.55
C GLU A 57 -16.60 -21.18 3.16
N PRO A 58 -17.54 -20.78 4.03
CA PRO A 58 -18.44 -19.67 3.72
C PRO A 58 -17.60 -18.45 3.35
N ARG A 59 -17.84 -17.93 2.14
CA ARG A 59 -17.08 -16.79 1.62
C ARG A 59 -17.22 -15.62 2.59
N ARG A 60 -16.08 -15.17 3.15
CA ARG A 60 -16.00 -13.98 4.00
C ARG A 60 -16.78 -12.80 3.38
N PRO A 61 -17.54 -12.03 4.17
CA PRO A 61 -18.30 -10.89 3.67
C PRO A 61 -17.38 -9.83 3.06
N ARG A 62 -17.90 -9.02 2.15
CA ARG A 62 -17.15 -7.90 1.57
C ARG A 62 -17.08 -6.73 2.55
N LEU A 63 -15.96 -6.04 2.58
CA LEU A 63 -15.78 -4.79 3.31
C LEU A 63 -16.82 -3.74 2.85
N GLY A 64 -17.32 -2.95 3.77
CA GLY A 64 -18.23 -1.86 3.49
C GLY A 64 -17.92 -0.63 4.33
N PRO A 65 -18.44 0.55 3.93
CA PRO A 65 -18.23 1.79 4.66
C PRO A 65 -18.62 1.72 6.15
N SER A 66 -19.69 0.99 6.48
CA SER A 66 -20.21 0.86 7.85
C SER A 66 -19.46 -0.16 8.72
N ASP A 67 -18.44 -0.84 8.18
CA ASP A 67 -17.67 -1.84 8.94
C ASP A 67 -16.51 -1.20 9.73
N VAL A 68 -16.21 0.07 9.49
CA VAL A 68 -15.15 0.80 10.19
C VAL A 68 -15.60 1.17 11.59
N ASP A 69 -14.81 0.82 12.60
CA ASP A 69 -14.96 1.31 13.96
C ASP A 69 -14.18 2.62 14.14
N LEU A 70 -14.88 3.68 14.51
CA LEU A 70 -14.27 4.99 14.73
C LEU A 70 -13.48 5.03 16.05
N ASP A 71 -13.85 4.22 17.04
CA ASP A 71 -13.17 4.20 18.34
C ASP A 71 -11.70 3.76 18.16
N THR A 72 -11.43 2.79 17.30
CA THR A 72 -10.07 2.37 16.92
C THR A 72 -9.23 3.53 16.36
N ALA A 73 -9.82 4.39 15.54
CA ALA A 73 -9.12 5.55 15.02
C ALA A 73 -8.88 6.61 16.11
N LEU A 74 -9.90 6.91 16.93
CA LEU A 74 -9.79 7.92 17.98
C LEU A 74 -8.79 7.52 19.08
N ASP A 75 -8.79 6.25 19.47
CA ASP A 75 -7.82 5.69 20.41
C ASP A 75 -6.40 5.76 19.84
N ALA A 76 -6.23 5.43 18.56
CA ALA A 76 -4.93 5.54 17.90
C ALA A 76 -4.41 6.99 17.83
N VAL A 77 -5.27 7.99 17.57
CA VAL A 77 -4.91 9.41 17.68
C VAL A 77 -4.48 9.74 19.11
N GLY A 78 -5.24 9.30 20.11
CA GLY A 78 -4.95 9.51 21.53
C GLY A 78 -3.58 8.98 21.92
N VAL A 79 -3.23 7.77 21.50
CA VAL A 79 -1.91 7.18 21.78
C VAL A 79 -0.80 7.87 21.01
N LEU A 80 -0.95 8.03 19.68
CA LEU A 80 0.12 8.54 18.82
C LEU A 80 0.45 10.00 19.12
N ALA A 81 -0.56 10.87 19.24
CA ALA A 81 -0.35 12.30 19.42
C ALA A 81 -0.52 12.78 20.87
N GLY A 82 -1.31 12.07 21.69
CA GLY A 82 -1.50 12.42 23.11
C GLY A 82 -0.43 11.82 24.02
N GLU A 83 -0.22 10.50 23.95
CA GLU A 83 0.70 9.80 24.86
C GLU A 83 2.15 9.80 24.36
N ILE A 84 2.36 9.50 23.07
CA ILE A 84 3.70 9.47 22.47
C ILE A 84 4.16 10.88 22.11
N GLY A 85 3.29 11.66 21.47
CA GLY A 85 3.55 13.04 21.05
C GLY A 85 4.51 13.13 19.87
N PRO A 86 5.33 14.20 19.79
CA PRO A 86 6.24 14.42 18.66
C PRO A 86 7.12 13.20 18.38
N ARG A 87 7.09 12.76 17.12
CA ARG A 87 7.66 11.51 16.65
C ARG A 87 8.49 11.69 15.36
N PRO A 88 9.53 12.56 15.33
CA PRO A 88 10.41 12.69 14.16
C PRO A 88 11.05 11.35 13.77
N GLY A 89 11.16 11.08 12.47
CA GLY A 89 11.30 9.75 11.86
C GLY A 89 12.50 8.88 12.25
N HIS A 90 13.44 9.38 13.03
CA HIS A 90 14.62 8.64 13.51
C HIS A 90 14.77 8.65 15.04
N THR A 91 13.78 9.18 15.77
CA THR A 91 13.82 9.34 17.22
C THR A 91 13.28 8.11 17.95
N ARG A 92 13.58 7.98 19.24
CA ARG A 92 12.99 6.92 20.09
C ARG A 92 11.45 6.98 20.11
N ALA A 93 10.87 8.17 20.05
CA ALA A 93 9.42 8.35 20.02
C ALA A 93 8.80 7.73 18.74
N TYR A 94 9.43 7.97 17.60
CA TYR A 94 9.04 7.33 16.33
C TYR A 94 9.08 5.80 16.42
N PHE A 95 10.14 5.21 16.95
CA PHE A 95 10.21 3.75 17.09
C PHE A 95 9.16 3.19 18.07
N ARG A 96 8.81 3.92 19.15
CA ARG A 96 7.68 3.54 20.02
C ARG A 96 6.34 3.58 19.28
N ALA A 97 6.13 4.59 18.43
CA ALA A 97 4.95 4.68 17.59
C ALA A 97 4.91 3.53 16.58
N ALA A 98 6.04 3.18 15.96
CA ALA A 98 6.13 2.02 15.07
C ALA A 98 5.83 0.72 15.80
N ASP A 99 6.36 0.53 17.01
CA ASP A 99 6.05 -0.65 17.82
C ASP A 99 4.55 -0.71 18.18
N TYR A 100 3.90 0.43 18.44
CA TYR A 100 2.46 0.51 18.68
C TYR A 100 1.65 0.10 17.44
N VAL A 101 1.93 0.72 16.29
CA VAL A 101 1.21 0.44 15.04
C VAL A 101 1.41 -1.01 14.60
N GLU A 102 2.62 -1.56 14.72
CA GLU A 102 2.89 -2.97 14.41
C GLU A 102 2.08 -3.91 15.30
N ARG A 103 1.98 -3.64 16.62
CA ARG A 103 1.16 -4.44 17.53
C ARG A 103 -0.30 -4.41 17.12
N GLN A 104 -0.88 -3.23 16.89
CA GLN A 104 -2.28 -3.10 16.47
C GLN A 104 -2.56 -3.88 15.18
N LEU A 105 -1.73 -3.70 14.15
CA LEU A 105 -1.85 -4.44 12.89
C LEU A 105 -1.77 -5.96 13.10
N THR A 106 -0.83 -6.41 13.93
CA THR A 106 -0.65 -7.84 14.25
C THR A 106 -1.86 -8.40 15.01
N ASP A 107 -2.41 -7.64 15.96
CA ASP A 107 -3.60 -8.02 16.73
C ASP A 107 -4.84 -8.12 15.82
N PHE A 108 -4.92 -7.29 14.78
CA PHE A 108 -5.93 -7.39 13.71
C PHE A 108 -5.65 -8.53 12.70
N GLY A 109 -4.60 -9.33 12.90
CA GLY A 109 -4.28 -10.49 12.06
C GLY A 109 -3.48 -10.19 10.80
N TRP A 110 -2.85 -9.00 10.71
CA TRP A 110 -1.96 -8.66 9.60
C TRP A 110 -0.54 -9.17 9.86
N THR A 111 0.13 -9.61 8.78
CA THR A 111 1.57 -9.89 8.82
C THR A 111 2.32 -8.61 8.50
N VAL A 112 3.14 -8.13 9.44
CA VAL A 112 3.88 -6.87 9.33
C VAL A 112 5.37 -7.14 9.07
N ALA A 113 5.93 -6.46 8.08
CA ALA A 113 7.35 -6.42 7.80
C ALA A 113 7.91 -5.01 8.06
N ARG A 114 9.06 -4.92 8.73
CA ARG A 114 9.79 -3.66 8.91
C ARG A 114 10.81 -3.47 7.80
N GLN A 115 10.57 -2.53 6.90
CA GLN A 115 11.55 -2.11 5.90
C GLN A 115 12.43 -1.01 6.48
N ARG A 116 13.69 -1.31 6.76
CA ARG A 116 14.66 -0.33 7.30
C ARG A 116 15.31 0.44 6.15
N PHE A 117 15.51 1.74 6.34
CA PHE A 117 16.25 2.59 5.41
C PHE A 117 16.96 3.73 6.16
N PRO A 118 18.05 4.28 5.60
CA PRO A 118 18.69 5.47 6.15
C PRO A 118 17.90 6.74 5.74
N THR A 119 17.72 7.65 6.68
CA THR A 119 17.27 9.02 6.42
C THR A 119 18.49 9.95 6.46
N PRO A 120 18.78 10.71 5.38
CA PRO A 120 19.87 11.67 5.39
C PRO A 120 19.55 12.84 6.32
N ALA A 121 20.58 13.63 6.65
CA ALA A 121 20.36 14.89 7.35
C ALA A 121 19.61 15.85 6.44
N GLY A 122 18.75 16.68 7.03
CA GLY A 122 17.92 17.63 6.32
C GLY A 122 17.54 18.81 7.19
N SER A 123 16.45 19.46 6.86
CA SER A 123 15.83 20.49 7.66
C SER A 123 14.31 20.39 7.61
N PHE A 124 13.68 21.01 8.61
CA PHE A 124 12.26 21.25 8.63
C PHE A 124 12.04 22.68 9.15
N ASP A 125 11.36 23.52 8.38
CA ASP A 125 11.16 24.95 8.67
C ASP A 125 12.47 25.67 9.09
N GLY A 126 13.56 25.39 8.37
CA GLY A 126 14.88 25.95 8.65
C GLY A 126 15.62 25.35 9.86
N GLN A 127 14.98 24.48 10.64
CA GLN A 127 15.62 23.77 11.75
C GLN A 127 16.31 22.50 11.24
N PRO A 128 17.56 22.22 11.64
CA PRO A 128 18.28 21.03 11.20
C PRO A 128 17.64 19.75 11.76
N VAL A 129 17.47 18.76 10.89
CA VAL A 129 17.03 17.40 11.23
C VAL A 129 18.21 16.47 11.03
N ALA A 130 18.60 15.72 12.07
CA ALA A 130 19.74 14.83 12.01
C ALA A 130 19.49 13.62 11.09
N ALA A 131 20.57 13.11 10.49
CA ALA A 131 20.52 11.83 9.81
C ALA A 131 20.28 10.68 10.81
N GLY A 132 19.60 9.63 10.39
CA GLY A 132 19.36 8.47 11.25
C GLY A 132 18.62 7.35 10.55
N PRO A 133 18.52 6.17 11.18
CA PRO A 133 17.71 5.08 10.65
C PRO A 133 16.22 5.37 10.84
N SER A 134 15.41 4.94 9.88
CA SER A 134 13.94 4.92 9.95
C SER A 134 13.41 3.57 9.46
N VAL A 135 12.09 3.36 9.56
CA VAL A 135 11.42 2.12 9.13
C VAL A 135 10.13 2.45 8.40
N ASN A 136 9.72 1.64 7.43
CA ASN A 136 8.32 1.53 7.07
C ASN A 136 7.74 0.27 7.73
N LEU A 137 6.47 0.31 8.12
CA LEU A 137 5.71 -0.88 8.49
C LEU A 137 4.84 -1.28 7.30
N ILE A 138 5.12 -2.44 6.71
CA ILE A 138 4.42 -2.96 5.53
C ILE A 138 3.56 -4.15 5.98
N ALA A 139 2.24 -4.00 5.96
CA ALA A 139 1.31 -5.00 6.43
C ALA A 139 0.54 -5.62 5.26
N THR A 140 0.43 -6.95 5.26
CA THR A 140 -0.39 -7.72 4.30
C THR A 140 -1.13 -8.83 5.01
N ARG A 141 -2.14 -9.43 4.36
CA ARG A 141 -2.82 -10.64 4.86
C ARG A 141 -2.26 -11.92 4.23
N GLY A 142 -1.10 -11.85 3.57
CA GLY A 142 -0.52 -12.96 2.81
C GLY A 142 -1.26 -13.29 1.51
N ASP A 143 -2.17 -12.41 1.07
CA ASP A 143 -3.00 -12.51 -0.13
C ASP A 143 -2.40 -11.76 -1.34
N VAL A 144 -1.30 -11.03 -1.16
CA VAL A 144 -0.56 -10.37 -2.24
C VAL A 144 0.38 -11.38 -2.90
N ARG A 145 0.29 -11.51 -4.22
CA ARG A 145 1.12 -12.42 -5.04
C ARG A 145 1.84 -11.63 -6.12
N ASP A 146 3.09 -12.00 -6.38
CA ASP A 146 3.87 -11.36 -7.44
C ASP A 146 3.21 -11.55 -8.80
N GLY A 147 2.96 -10.44 -9.49
CA GLY A 147 2.29 -10.43 -10.79
C GLY A 147 0.76 -10.36 -10.73
N GLU A 148 0.14 -10.47 -9.54
CA GLU A 148 -1.31 -10.31 -9.37
C GLU A 148 -1.69 -8.89 -8.92
N PRO A 149 -2.82 -8.33 -9.39
CA PRO A 149 -3.25 -6.98 -9.04
C PRO A 149 -3.41 -6.76 -7.53
N TYR A 150 -2.91 -5.63 -7.02
CA TYR A 150 -3.08 -5.22 -5.63
C TYR A 150 -3.14 -3.69 -5.51
N VAL A 151 -3.57 -3.21 -4.35
CA VAL A 151 -3.60 -1.78 -4.01
C VAL A 151 -2.83 -1.49 -2.73
N VAL A 152 -2.40 -0.25 -2.58
CA VAL A 152 -1.71 0.25 -1.39
C VAL A 152 -2.56 1.33 -0.72
N VAL A 153 -2.69 1.25 0.61
CA VAL A 153 -3.15 2.37 1.44
C VAL A 153 -2.02 2.69 2.39
N GLY A 154 -1.62 3.96 2.49
CA GLY A 154 -0.54 4.34 3.38
C GLY A 154 -0.74 5.68 4.06
N ALA A 155 0.03 5.91 5.12
CA ALA A 155 0.07 7.15 5.89
C ALA A 155 1.45 7.28 6.52
N HIS A 156 2.03 8.49 6.59
CA HIS A 156 3.30 8.65 7.28
C HIS A 156 3.14 8.66 8.80
N LEU A 157 4.07 7.99 9.45
CA LEU A 157 4.14 7.76 10.87
C LEU A 157 5.12 8.71 11.56
N ASP A 158 5.88 9.53 10.87
CA ASP A 158 6.66 10.57 11.55
C ASP A 158 5.88 11.87 11.69
N THR A 159 6.48 12.82 12.41
CA THR A 159 6.04 14.20 12.51
C THR A 159 7.23 15.12 12.32
N VAL A 160 6.92 16.37 12.04
CA VAL A 160 7.82 17.49 12.27
C VAL A 160 8.25 17.57 13.75
N PRO A 161 9.39 18.21 14.06
CA PRO A 161 9.77 18.48 15.44
C PRO A 161 8.72 19.33 16.18
N LEU A 162 8.54 19.08 17.48
CA LEU A 162 7.66 19.84 18.40
C LEU A 162 6.15 19.72 18.17
N SER A 163 5.69 19.29 17.00
CA SER A 163 4.28 18.99 16.75
C SER A 163 3.91 17.62 17.35
N PRO A 164 2.84 17.51 18.17
CA PRO A 164 2.31 16.21 18.56
C PRO A 164 1.80 15.39 17.37
N GLY A 165 1.36 16.06 16.30
CA GLY A 165 1.05 15.43 15.03
C GLY A 165 -0.27 14.67 15.02
N ALA A 166 -1.31 15.21 15.67
CA ALA A 166 -2.62 14.59 15.73
C ALA A 166 -3.28 14.54 14.35
N GLU A 167 -3.41 15.68 13.70
CA GLU A 167 -3.85 15.75 12.32
C GLU A 167 -2.71 15.37 11.38
N ASP A 168 -1.47 15.76 11.68
CA ASP A 168 -0.30 15.55 10.83
C ASP A 168 0.78 14.64 11.48
N ASN A 169 0.71 13.32 11.36
CA ASN A 169 -0.31 12.57 10.62
C ASN A 169 -0.83 11.33 11.37
N ALA A 170 -1.10 11.48 12.68
CA ALA A 170 -1.78 10.42 13.42
C ALA A 170 -3.18 10.13 12.86
N SER A 171 -3.89 11.14 12.33
CA SER A 171 -5.19 11.00 11.67
C SER A 171 -5.18 9.96 10.53
N GLY A 172 -4.16 10.01 9.66
CA GLY A 172 -4.00 9.07 8.54
C GLY A 172 -3.66 7.66 9.03
N VAL A 173 -2.73 7.54 9.97
CA VAL A 173 -2.34 6.24 10.56
C VAL A 173 -3.51 5.61 11.31
N ALA A 174 -4.26 6.40 12.08
CA ALA A 174 -5.45 5.98 12.80
C ALA A 174 -6.55 5.48 11.85
N THR A 175 -6.81 6.22 10.77
CA THR A 175 -7.74 5.78 9.72
C THR A 175 -7.28 4.47 9.08
N MET A 176 -5.98 4.32 8.80
CA MET A 176 -5.40 3.07 8.27
C MET A 176 -5.58 1.90 9.25
N LEU A 177 -5.43 2.11 10.56
CA LEU A 177 -5.66 1.09 11.59
C LEU A 177 -7.13 0.66 11.67
N ALA A 178 -8.07 1.59 11.62
CA ALA A 178 -9.50 1.27 11.60
C ALA A 178 -9.90 0.49 10.32
N ILE A 179 -9.27 0.80 9.18
CA ILE A 179 -9.42 -0.01 7.95
C ILE A 179 -8.82 -1.41 8.13
N ALA A 180 -7.65 -1.51 8.76
CA ALA A 180 -7.00 -2.80 9.01
C ALA A 180 -7.88 -3.73 9.86
N GLU A 181 -8.46 -3.19 10.92
CA GLU A 181 -9.40 -3.90 11.80
C GLU A 181 -10.65 -4.35 11.02
N ALA A 182 -11.32 -3.42 10.32
CA ALA A 182 -12.53 -3.73 9.56
C ALA A 182 -12.30 -4.83 8.50
N ALA A 183 -11.10 -4.85 7.91
CA ALA A 183 -10.70 -5.80 6.88
C ALA A 183 -10.18 -7.15 7.42
N ALA A 184 -9.94 -7.32 8.72
CA ALA A 184 -9.40 -8.56 9.33
C ALA A 184 -10.24 -9.82 9.01
N GLY A 185 -11.54 -9.64 8.87
CA GLY A 185 -12.50 -10.71 8.55
C GLY A 185 -13.14 -10.64 7.17
N ARG A 186 -12.76 -9.67 6.33
CA ARG A 186 -13.55 -9.27 5.15
C ARG A 186 -12.76 -9.29 3.85
N ARG A 187 -13.44 -9.63 2.76
CA ARG A 187 -12.86 -9.53 1.42
C ARG A 187 -12.86 -8.09 0.94
N THR A 188 -11.78 -7.71 0.28
CA THR A 188 -11.63 -6.47 -0.48
C THR A 188 -11.70 -6.76 -1.98
N ARG A 189 -11.85 -5.73 -2.82
CA ARG A 189 -11.85 -5.89 -4.29
C ARG A 189 -10.55 -6.45 -4.84
N LEU A 190 -9.44 -6.09 -4.20
CA LEU A 190 -8.08 -6.51 -4.49
C LEU A 190 -7.34 -6.78 -3.17
N PRO A 191 -6.30 -7.62 -3.14
CA PRO A 191 -5.34 -7.65 -2.05
C PRO A 191 -4.85 -6.24 -1.69
N VAL A 192 -4.73 -5.97 -0.39
CA VAL A 192 -4.37 -4.65 0.13
C VAL A 192 -3.04 -4.76 0.86
N VAL A 193 -2.13 -3.83 0.56
CA VAL A 193 -0.93 -3.57 1.36
C VAL A 193 -1.18 -2.30 2.15
N LEU A 194 -1.06 -2.36 3.47
CA LEU A 194 -1.09 -1.19 4.34
C LEU A 194 0.35 -0.77 4.65
N VAL A 195 0.65 0.53 4.53
CA VAL A 195 2.01 1.02 4.81
C VAL A 195 2.01 2.23 5.74
N ALA A 196 2.60 2.07 6.92
CA ALA A 196 2.99 3.21 7.76
C ALA A 196 4.38 3.67 7.30
N PHE A 197 4.46 4.80 6.61
CA PHE A 197 5.73 5.31 6.08
C PHE A 197 6.54 6.03 7.16
N GLY A 198 7.86 5.91 7.12
CA GLY A 198 8.76 6.68 8.00
C GLY A 198 9.42 7.85 7.30
N SER A 199 9.80 8.86 8.07
CA SER A 199 10.60 10.01 7.59
C SER A 199 10.02 10.65 6.32
N GLU A 200 8.73 10.93 6.31
CA GLU A 200 8.08 11.69 5.24
C GLU A 200 8.49 13.17 5.28
N GLU A 201 8.56 13.70 6.51
CA GLU A 201 8.60 15.13 6.85
C GLU A 201 9.96 15.81 6.61
N PRO A 202 11.12 15.16 6.89
CA PRO A 202 12.40 15.82 6.73
C PRO A 202 12.64 16.17 5.25
N ARG A 203 13.13 17.38 5.00
CA ARG A 203 13.48 17.85 3.66
C ARG A 203 14.99 17.98 3.52
N GLY A 204 15.54 17.49 2.42
CA GLY A 204 16.91 17.69 2.02
C GLY A 204 17.09 18.99 1.22
N PRO A 205 18.22 19.14 0.52
CA PRO A 205 18.60 20.38 -0.14
C PRO A 205 17.79 20.70 -1.41
N SER A 206 17.08 19.73 -1.99
CA SER A 206 16.21 19.93 -3.15
C SER A 206 14.75 19.62 -2.84
N ASP A 207 13.84 20.16 -3.67
CA ASP A 207 12.41 19.83 -3.61
C ASP A 207 12.14 18.33 -3.80
N ASP A 208 13.09 17.58 -4.38
CA ASP A 208 13.00 16.12 -4.58
C ASP A 208 13.47 15.30 -3.36
N ASP A 209 14.07 15.94 -2.34
CA ASP A 209 14.65 15.29 -1.17
C ASP A 209 13.68 15.24 0.02
N HIS A 210 12.53 14.63 -0.18
CA HIS A 210 11.49 14.45 0.85
C HIS A 210 10.85 13.08 0.69
N HIS A 211 9.92 12.70 1.59
CA HIS A 211 9.14 11.46 1.50
C HIS A 211 10.01 10.19 1.52
N TYR A 212 11.02 10.13 2.39
CA TYR A 212 12.07 9.10 2.32
C TYR A 212 11.52 7.67 2.48
N GLY A 213 10.50 7.47 3.31
CA GLY A 213 9.84 6.18 3.51
C GLY A 213 9.17 5.67 2.24
N SER A 214 8.27 6.44 1.64
CA SER A 214 7.59 6.02 0.40
C SER A 214 8.56 5.87 -0.77
N ARG A 215 9.62 6.67 -0.84
CA ARG A 215 10.71 6.47 -1.82
C ARG A 215 11.42 5.14 -1.63
N ALA A 216 11.77 4.78 -0.39
CA ALA A 216 12.40 3.50 -0.09
C ALA A 216 11.47 2.32 -0.45
N TYR A 217 10.17 2.46 -0.18
CA TYR A 217 9.17 1.46 -0.56
C TYR A 217 9.08 1.29 -2.07
N VAL A 218 8.86 2.37 -2.83
CA VAL A 218 8.74 2.33 -4.29
C VAL A 218 10.03 1.80 -4.94
N ALA A 219 11.20 2.19 -4.45
CA ALA A 219 12.49 1.69 -4.93
C ALA A 219 12.68 0.18 -4.69
N SER A 220 12.02 -0.38 -3.68
CA SER A 220 12.10 -1.82 -3.38
C SER A 220 11.15 -2.69 -4.21
N LEU A 221 10.16 -2.09 -4.88
CA LEU A 221 9.19 -2.85 -5.67
C LEU A 221 9.86 -3.51 -6.88
N SER A 222 9.62 -4.81 -7.01
CA SER A 222 10.05 -5.57 -8.20
C SER A 222 9.30 -5.08 -9.45
N GLY A 223 9.84 -5.36 -10.64
CA GLY A 223 9.17 -5.01 -11.89
C GLY A 223 7.77 -5.64 -12.01
N ALA A 224 7.57 -6.84 -11.45
CA ALA A 224 6.25 -7.48 -11.41
C ALA A 224 5.30 -6.74 -10.46
N GLN A 225 5.77 -6.41 -9.25
CA GLN A 225 5.00 -5.64 -8.28
C GLN A 225 4.61 -4.24 -8.79
N ARG A 226 5.50 -3.57 -9.53
CA ARG A 226 5.21 -2.27 -10.16
C ARG A 226 4.10 -2.38 -11.21
N ARG A 227 4.12 -3.41 -12.06
CA ARG A 227 3.11 -3.61 -13.10
C ARG A 227 1.74 -4.02 -12.56
N SER A 228 1.71 -4.65 -11.39
CA SER A 228 0.47 -5.12 -10.76
C SER A 228 -0.08 -4.19 -9.69
N LEU A 229 0.59 -3.06 -9.41
CA LEU A 229 0.05 -2.03 -8.52
C LEU A 229 -1.03 -1.24 -9.27
N GLU A 230 -2.28 -1.43 -8.88
CA GLU A 230 -3.42 -0.75 -9.51
C GLU A 230 -3.59 0.67 -8.99
N ALA A 231 -3.31 0.89 -7.71
CA ALA A 231 -3.42 2.21 -7.09
C ALA A 231 -2.72 2.29 -5.73
N MET A 232 -2.30 3.49 -5.37
CA MET A 232 -1.92 3.88 -4.02
C MET A 232 -2.77 5.06 -3.54
N VAL A 233 -3.31 4.95 -2.33
CA VAL A 233 -4.00 6.06 -1.64
C VAL A 233 -3.21 6.43 -0.38
N SER A 234 -2.68 7.66 -0.35
CA SER A 234 -2.05 8.28 0.82
C SER A 234 -3.10 8.95 1.70
N LEU A 235 -3.09 8.68 2.99
CA LEU A 235 -3.93 9.33 4.00
C LEU A 235 -3.05 10.33 4.75
N ASP A 236 -3.30 11.61 4.55
CA ASP A 236 -2.46 12.69 5.09
C ASP A 236 -3.33 13.88 5.48
N ARG A 237 -3.43 14.06 6.81
CA ARG A 237 -4.28 15.06 7.44
C ARG A 237 -5.75 14.88 7.06
N VAL A 238 -6.34 13.83 7.63
CA VAL A 238 -7.68 13.34 7.26
C VAL A 238 -8.73 13.51 8.34
N GLY A 239 -8.39 14.16 9.45
CA GLY A 239 -9.25 14.35 10.61
C GLY A 239 -9.80 15.76 10.77
N VAL A 240 -9.41 16.73 9.94
CA VAL A 240 -9.94 18.11 9.96
C VAL A 240 -10.73 18.45 8.69
N GLY A 241 -11.89 19.10 8.86
CA GLY A 241 -12.67 19.68 7.76
C GLY A 241 -14.09 19.13 7.63
N GLY A 242 -14.78 19.58 6.58
CA GLY A 242 -16.16 19.18 6.26
C GLY A 242 -16.29 18.37 4.95
N VAL A 243 -15.21 18.24 4.20
CA VAL A 243 -15.11 17.55 2.91
C VAL A 243 -13.80 16.77 2.89
N VAL A 244 -13.71 15.68 2.13
CA VAL A 244 -12.45 14.95 1.93
C VAL A 244 -11.76 15.48 0.67
N PRO A 245 -10.64 16.21 0.77
CA PRO A 245 -9.89 16.61 -0.41
C PRO A 245 -9.27 15.37 -1.07
N VAL A 246 -9.33 15.30 -2.40
CA VAL A 246 -8.76 14.21 -3.22
C VAL A 246 -7.73 14.82 -4.16
N GLY A 247 -6.46 14.55 -3.91
CA GLY A 247 -5.35 15.22 -4.60
C GLY A 247 -4.42 14.29 -5.36
N THR A 248 -3.89 14.79 -6.47
CA THR A 248 -2.91 14.10 -7.35
C THR A 248 -2.05 15.18 -8.03
N PRO A 249 -0.80 14.91 -8.46
CA PRO A 249 0.10 15.94 -9.02
C PRO A 249 -0.29 16.45 -10.42
N ALA A 250 -1.35 15.92 -10.99
CA ALA A 250 -1.93 16.34 -12.27
C ALA A 250 -3.39 16.80 -12.07
N GLU A 251 -4.06 17.11 -13.17
CA GLU A 251 -5.53 17.16 -13.22
C GLU A 251 -6.14 15.81 -12.80
N PRO A 252 -7.45 15.75 -12.48
CA PRO A 252 -8.14 14.51 -12.18
C PRO A 252 -7.78 13.37 -13.14
N ASN A 253 -7.56 12.20 -12.56
CA ASN A 253 -7.19 10.98 -13.26
C ASN A 253 -8.15 9.85 -12.89
N ALA A 254 -7.99 8.68 -13.50
CA ALA A 254 -8.87 7.54 -13.27
C ALA A 254 -9.01 7.15 -11.78
N LEU A 255 -7.96 7.33 -10.97
CA LEU A 255 -8.02 7.04 -9.53
C LEU A 255 -8.81 8.10 -8.76
N THR A 256 -8.63 9.39 -9.06
CA THR A 256 -9.44 10.43 -8.41
C THR A 256 -10.91 10.33 -8.81
N ASP A 257 -11.20 10.00 -10.08
CA ASP A 257 -12.55 9.76 -10.57
C ASP A 257 -13.19 8.55 -9.87
N GLU A 258 -12.44 7.46 -9.69
CA GLU A 258 -12.89 6.28 -8.94
C GLU A 258 -13.24 6.64 -7.50
N LEU A 259 -12.38 7.38 -6.81
CA LEU A 259 -12.60 7.83 -5.43
C LEU A 259 -13.82 8.74 -5.32
N GLN A 260 -13.99 9.69 -6.24
CA GLN A 260 -15.17 10.57 -6.27
C GLN A 260 -16.46 9.78 -6.51
N ALA A 261 -16.46 8.84 -7.47
CA ALA A 261 -17.64 8.02 -7.76
C ALA A 261 -18.05 7.16 -6.55
N VAL A 262 -17.07 6.63 -5.81
CA VAL A 262 -17.33 5.94 -4.53
C VAL A 262 -17.91 6.91 -3.52
N ALA A 263 -17.31 8.09 -3.34
CA ALA A 263 -17.74 9.09 -2.38
C ALA A 263 -19.19 9.54 -2.61
N GLU A 264 -19.54 9.86 -3.85
CA GLU A 264 -20.90 10.21 -4.27
C GLU A 264 -21.90 9.11 -3.91
N LYS A 265 -21.56 7.85 -4.22
CA LYS A 265 -22.41 6.69 -3.94
C LYS A 265 -22.70 6.49 -2.45
N ILE A 266 -21.75 6.82 -1.58
CA ILE A 266 -21.86 6.63 -0.12
C ILE A 266 -22.22 7.92 0.64
N GLY A 267 -22.44 9.02 -0.09
CA GLY A 267 -22.81 10.32 0.48
C GLY A 267 -21.67 11.02 1.23
N VAL A 268 -20.41 10.76 0.88
CA VAL A 268 -19.25 11.47 1.44
C VAL A 268 -18.90 12.67 0.56
N PRO A 269 -18.90 13.91 1.08
CA PRO A 269 -18.52 15.06 0.29
C PRO A 269 -17.01 15.09 0.02
N THR A 270 -16.63 15.29 -1.23
CA THR A 270 -15.23 15.40 -1.67
C THR A 270 -14.96 16.72 -2.38
N GLN A 271 -13.69 17.14 -2.37
CA GLN A 271 -13.21 18.27 -3.18
C GLN A 271 -11.94 17.84 -3.93
N ILE A 272 -11.85 18.10 -5.23
CA ILE A 272 -10.61 17.86 -5.96
C ILE A 272 -9.54 18.88 -5.54
N ASP A 273 -8.34 18.40 -5.27
CA ASP A 273 -7.12 19.18 -4.98
C ASP A 273 -6.05 18.89 -6.06
N PRO A 274 -6.13 19.55 -7.23
CA PRO A 274 -5.27 19.23 -8.35
C PRO A 274 -3.83 19.70 -8.09
N PHE A 275 -2.86 19.13 -8.80
CA PHE A 275 -1.43 19.46 -8.71
C PHE A 275 -0.75 19.16 -7.37
N GLN A 276 -1.39 18.35 -6.51
CA GLN A 276 -0.87 18.02 -5.20
C GLN A 276 0.30 17.02 -5.24
N ARG A 277 1.43 17.41 -4.64
CA ARG A 277 2.70 16.64 -4.57
C ARG A 277 3.22 16.44 -3.14
N SER A 278 2.53 16.96 -2.13
CA SER A 278 3.04 17.07 -0.75
C SER A 278 2.47 15.94 0.10
N SER A 279 2.82 14.69 -0.23
CA SER A 279 2.59 13.48 0.57
C SER A 279 3.22 12.26 -0.12
N ASP A 280 3.17 11.11 0.53
CA ASP A 280 3.77 9.85 0.09
C ASP A 280 3.28 9.35 -1.29
N HIS A 281 2.08 9.73 -1.75
CA HIS A 281 1.60 9.37 -3.10
C HIS A 281 2.51 9.91 -4.20
N TRP A 282 3.21 11.01 -3.95
CA TRP A 282 4.10 11.61 -4.94
C TRP A 282 5.26 10.69 -5.32
N SER A 283 5.79 9.91 -4.37
CA SER A 283 6.83 8.91 -4.64
C SER A 283 6.39 7.86 -5.65
N PHE A 284 5.10 7.50 -5.65
CA PHE A 284 4.50 6.56 -6.60
C PHE A 284 4.34 7.24 -7.96
N VAL A 285 3.71 8.41 -8.01
CA VAL A 285 3.40 9.09 -9.27
C VAL A 285 4.66 9.52 -10.02
N ARG A 286 5.70 9.98 -9.30
CA ARG A 286 7.00 10.31 -9.90
C ARG A 286 7.65 9.12 -10.61
N ASP A 287 7.40 7.91 -10.14
CA ASP A 287 7.89 6.65 -10.70
C ASP A 287 6.93 6.03 -11.73
N GLY A 288 5.89 6.78 -12.15
CA GLY A 288 4.90 6.35 -13.13
C GLY A 288 3.84 5.38 -12.59
N LEU A 289 3.70 5.26 -11.27
CA LEU A 289 2.70 4.42 -10.61
C LEU A 289 1.45 5.24 -10.24
N PRO A 290 0.24 4.65 -10.26
CA PRO A 290 -0.97 5.39 -9.89
C PRO A 290 -0.99 5.75 -8.39
N GLY A 291 -1.26 7.02 -8.08
CA GLY A 291 -1.26 7.51 -6.70
C GLY A 291 -2.18 8.72 -6.50
N ALA A 292 -2.86 8.78 -5.36
CA ALA A 292 -3.65 9.93 -4.92
C ALA A 292 -3.53 10.11 -3.39
N ARG A 293 -3.79 11.33 -2.91
CA ARG A 293 -3.88 11.67 -1.49
C ARG A 293 -5.31 11.97 -1.11
N LEU A 294 -5.72 11.55 0.08
CA LEU A 294 -6.90 12.04 0.78
C LEU A 294 -6.45 12.95 1.94
N GLY A 295 -7.08 14.12 2.08
CA GLY A 295 -6.88 15.01 3.23
C GLY A 295 -6.21 16.36 2.92
N SER A 296 -5.66 16.97 3.97
CA SER A 296 -5.01 18.28 4.04
C SER A 296 -5.93 19.50 3.88
N THR A 297 -7.06 19.47 4.60
CA THR A 297 -7.82 20.69 4.86
C THR A 297 -6.96 21.68 5.66
N PRO A 298 -6.88 22.96 5.27
CA PRO A 298 -6.16 23.96 6.06
C PRO A 298 -6.73 24.14 7.47
N TYR A 299 -5.86 24.22 8.48
CA TYR A 299 -6.23 24.45 9.87
C TYR A 299 -5.11 25.18 10.63
N ALA A 300 -5.44 25.81 11.76
CA ALA A 300 -4.51 26.69 12.47
C ALA A 300 -3.36 25.95 13.19
N GLY A 301 -3.53 24.66 13.52
CA GLY A 301 -2.56 23.88 14.28
C GLY A 301 -1.43 23.28 13.44
N TYR A 302 -1.49 23.38 12.11
CA TYR A 302 -0.55 22.73 11.20
C TYR A 302 0.91 23.08 11.51
N HIS A 303 1.75 22.04 11.58
CA HIS A 303 3.18 22.14 11.92
C HIS A 303 3.49 22.91 13.22
N SER A 304 2.57 22.86 14.20
CA SER A 304 2.72 23.60 15.44
C SER A 304 2.48 22.72 16.67
N PRO A 305 2.88 23.16 17.87
CA PRO A 305 2.49 22.52 19.13
C PRO A 305 0.97 22.42 19.34
N GLY A 306 0.18 23.17 18.56
CA GLY A 306 -1.28 23.13 18.58
C GLY A 306 -1.91 21.94 17.84
N ASP A 307 -1.13 21.18 17.06
CA ASP A 307 -1.61 19.95 16.41
C ASP A 307 -1.75 18.80 17.43
N THR A 308 -2.76 18.95 18.29
CA THR A 308 -3.07 18.07 19.42
C THR A 308 -4.33 17.26 19.11
N PRO A 309 -4.60 16.15 19.84
CA PRO A 309 -5.81 15.35 19.61
C PRO A 309 -7.13 16.14 19.56
N SER A 310 -7.18 17.29 20.24
CA SER A 310 -8.35 18.19 20.25
C SER A 310 -8.71 18.83 18.91
N VAL A 311 -7.81 18.85 17.93
CA VAL A 311 -8.10 19.41 16.59
C VAL A 311 -8.91 18.46 15.72
N ILE A 312 -8.91 17.17 16.05
CA ILE A 312 -9.58 16.13 15.26
C ILE A 312 -11.10 16.28 15.36
N ASP A 313 -11.75 16.32 14.20
CA ASP A 313 -13.19 16.15 14.05
C ASP A 313 -13.49 14.66 13.78
N PRO A 314 -14.10 13.94 14.73
CA PRO A 314 -14.47 12.53 14.54
C PRO A 314 -15.32 12.30 13.28
N SER A 315 -16.18 13.25 12.92
CA SER A 315 -17.04 13.14 11.73
C SER A 315 -16.22 13.15 10.44
N GLN A 316 -15.12 13.89 10.43
CA GLN A 316 -14.24 13.95 9.27
C GLN A 316 -13.38 12.69 9.14
N LEU A 317 -12.85 12.17 10.25
CA LEU A 317 -12.20 10.87 10.27
C LEU A 317 -13.14 9.78 9.75
N GLU A 318 -14.39 9.76 10.22
CA GLU A 318 -15.40 8.81 9.77
C GLU A 318 -15.64 8.91 8.25
N ARG A 319 -15.78 10.13 7.70
CA ARG A 319 -15.94 10.35 6.24
C ARG A 319 -14.79 9.74 5.46
N THR A 320 -13.54 10.01 5.87
CA THR A 320 -12.37 9.49 5.17
C THR A 320 -12.29 7.97 5.28
N ALA A 321 -12.48 7.42 6.47
CA ALA A 321 -12.43 5.97 6.68
C ALA A 321 -13.53 5.24 5.88
N ARG A 322 -14.74 5.79 5.85
CA ARG A 322 -15.84 5.27 5.02
C ARG A 322 -15.53 5.31 3.53
N LEU A 323 -14.87 6.37 3.05
CA LEU A 323 -14.42 6.48 1.66
C LEU A 323 -13.40 5.40 1.33
N VAL A 324 -12.37 5.21 2.16
CA VAL A 324 -11.36 4.17 1.95
C VAL A 324 -11.99 2.78 1.99
N ALA A 325 -12.83 2.47 2.97
CA ALA A 325 -13.52 1.18 3.06
C ALA A 325 -14.46 0.95 1.85
N GLY A 326 -15.14 1.99 1.38
CA GLY A 326 -15.97 1.96 0.18
C GLY A 326 -15.18 1.69 -1.10
N TRP A 327 -13.99 2.28 -1.21
CA TRP A 327 -13.07 2.10 -2.34
C TRP A 327 -12.43 0.72 -2.36
N LEU A 328 -12.23 0.11 -1.18
CA LEU A 328 -11.68 -1.24 -1.04
C LEU A 328 -12.72 -2.38 -1.22
N ARG A 329 -14.01 -2.07 -1.42
CA ARG A 329 -15.13 -3.04 -1.42
C ARG A 329 -15.24 -3.94 -2.66
#